data_AF-A0A9Q1CJY2-F1
#
_entry.id   AF-A0A9Q1CJY2-F1
#
_cell.length_a   1.000
_cell.length_b   1.000
_cell.length_c   1.000
_cell.angle_alpha   90.00
_cell.angle_beta   90.00
_cell.angle_gamma   90.00
#
_symmetry.space_group_name_H-M   'P 1'
#
loop_
_entity.id
_entity.type
_entity.pdbx_description
1 polymer ?
#
loop_
_entity_poly.entity_id
_entity_poly.type
_entity_poly.pdbx_seq_one_letter_code
_entity_poly.pdbx_strand_id
1 'polypeptide(L)'
;MAESQPLLGRKSLTVQERDHHRQPYLTFTDGICQQGPTRAGNQQGPSTRHQAAWNGQSRGRANVLPPPSLNEDQAREALLSYISSTCCWSAGPAERMVIKDIVPSSTFSYKLETFMESRAIRTVSEPYEGRPIPLVTTRATPDPWEVTVRATSLFENSTQEVEIPNTVSIKSCHECYGKGFQECDECNGRGGDKCTMCNRGDSYRSRHRQIVIHHGHNRVNRNGGDCSFCNGSGRRQACSRCHGNGSTKCSTCKGTSQLRTSVKLTVTRINNTDFIAGEGTGIPLKLIKRARGQVVFEEELSRVNPITHFQDQSINNASSQLIAKHQFQPNKKIIRQRQSVNLVPISQVRCMYKGAPIHYFVYGFDNKVYAPDYPAQCCCTIL
;
A
#
# COMPACT_ATOMS: atom_id res chain seq x y z
N MET A 1 17.43 -12.71 65.89
CA MET A 1 16.20 -13.52 65.72
C MET A 1 15.94 -13.53 64.21
N ALA A 2 16.54 -14.43 63.41
CA ALA A 2 16.19 -15.85 63.26
C ALA A 2 14.67 -15.96 63.02
N GLU A 3 14.18 -16.09 61.78
CA GLU A 3 13.95 -17.29 60.95
C GLU A 3 12.70 -16.91 60.10
N SER A 4 12.34 -17.41 58.92
CA SER A 4 12.66 -18.59 58.13
C SER A 4 12.01 -18.42 56.74
N GLN A 5 12.69 -18.85 55.68
CA GLN A 5 12.11 -19.11 54.35
C GLN A 5 11.18 -20.34 54.38
N PRO A 6 10.41 -20.55 53.30
CA PRO A 6 10.38 -21.89 52.71
C PRO A 6 10.69 -21.95 51.21
N LEU A 7 11.21 -23.11 50.83
CA LEU A 7 11.85 -23.49 49.57
C LEU A 7 10.87 -24.16 48.57
N LEU A 8 11.15 -23.89 47.29
CA LEU A 8 11.24 -24.83 46.15
C LEU A 8 10.00 -25.64 45.70
N GLY A 9 9.60 -25.36 44.46
CA GLY A 9 9.03 -26.35 43.53
C GLY A 9 9.65 -26.19 42.14
N ARG A 10 10.70 -26.97 41.86
CA ARG A 10 11.36 -27.06 40.53
C ARG A 10 10.43 -27.80 39.56
N LYS A 11 10.18 -27.21 38.39
CA LYS A 11 9.78 -27.95 37.17
C LYS A 11 10.88 -27.81 36.14
N SER A 12 11.55 -28.93 35.88
CA SER A 12 12.53 -29.11 34.81
C SER A 12 11.83 -29.00 33.46
N LEU A 13 12.33 -28.12 32.59
CA LEU A 13 12.05 -28.15 31.15
C LEU A 13 13.38 -28.33 30.43
N THR A 14 13.57 -29.55 29.95
CA THR A 14 14.63 -29.96 29.03
C THR A 14 14.57 -29.14 27.75
N VAL A 15 15.64 -28.38 27.50
CA VAL A 15 15.94 -27.73 26.22
C VAL A 15 16.39 -28.82 25.24
N GLN A 16 15.65 -29.01 24.15
CA GLN A 16 16.15 -29.73 22.98
C GLN A 16 16.55 -28.70 21.94
N GLU A 17 17.87 -28.53 21.80
CA GLU A 17 18.52 -27.95 20.63
C GLU A 17 18.24 -28.81 19.41
N ARG A 18 17.84 -28.19 18.29
CA ARG A 18 17.96 -28.77 16.95
C ARG A 18 18.45 -27.73 15.96
N ASP A 19 19.75 -27.85 15.71
CA ASP A 19 20.44 -27.80 14.42
C ASP A 19 20.06 -26.71 13.40
N HIS A 20 20.98 -25.75 13.33
CA HIS A 20 21.22 -24.84 12.23
C HIS A 20 21.57 -25.61 10.93
N HIS A 21 20.76 -25.46 9.89
CA HIS A 21 21.14 -25.83 8.53
C HIS A 21 21.68 -24.63 7.75
N ARG A 22 22.98 -24.77 7.45
CA ARG A 22 23.88 -24.00 6.59
C ARG A 22 23.26 -23.46 5.29
N GLN A 23 23.46 -22.17 5.04
CA GLN A 23 23.56 -21.60 3.70
C GLN A 23 25.00 -21.75 3.18
N PRO A 24 25.25 -22.16 1.93
CA PRO A 24 26.59 -22.13 1.37
C PRO A 24 26.93 -20.71 0.87
N TYR A 25 27.95 -20.12 1.51
CA TYR A 25 28.70 -18.99 0.98
C TYR A 25 29.60 -19.49 -0.16
N LEU A 26 29.55 -18.82 -1.32
CA LEU A 26 30.56 -18.93 -2.35
C LEU A 26 31.69 -17.95 -2.03
N THR A 27 32.79 -18.49 -1.50
CA THR A 27 34.10 -17.83 -1.42
C THR A 27 34.85 -18.09 -2.72
N PHE A 28 35.22 -17.05 -3.45
CA PHE A 28 36.26 -17.14 -4.48
C PHE A 28 37.50 -16.40 -4.01
N THR A 29 38.60 -17.13 -4.09
CA THR A 29 39.94 -16.88 -3.59
C THR A 29 40.71 -15.84 -4.41
N ASP A 30 41.60 -15.14 -3.71
CA ASP A 30 42.61 -14.23 -4.24
C ASP A 30 43.49 -14.85 -5.33
N GLY A 31 43.66 -14.11 -6.42
CA GLY A 31 44.64 -14.37 -7.47
C GLY A 31 45.39 -13.07 -7.81
N ILE A 32 46.61 -12.97 -7.30
CA ILE A 32 47.59 -11.91 -7.57
C ILE A 32 48.09 -12.06 -9.01
N CYS A 33 48.08 -10.99 -9.81
CA CYS A 33 49.00 -10.86 -10.94
C CYS A 33 49.44 -9.40 -11.14
N GLN A 34 50.74 -9.25 -11.39
CA GLN A 34 51.55 -8.05 -11.24
C GLN A 34 51.44 -7.08 -12.44
N GLN A 35 51.85 -5.85 -12.17
CA GLN A 35 51.88 -4.70 -13.07
C GLN A 35 52.97 -4.79 -14.15
N GLY A 36 52.72 -4.18 -15.30
CA GLY A 36 53.73 -3.76 -16.29
C GLY A 36 53.12 -2.79 -17.33
N PRO A 37 53.86 -1.79 -17.83
CA PRO A 37 53.30 -0.48 -18.19
C PRO A 37 53.15 -0.25 -19.70
N THR A 38 52.14 0.52 -20.12
CA THR A 38 52.09 1.10 -21.48
C THR A 38 51.54 2.53 -21.51
N ARG A 39 52.51 3.44 -21.65
CA ARG A 39 52.59 4.68 -22.44
C ARG A 39 51.33 5.50 -22.79
N ALA A 40 51.48 6.78 -22.46
CA ALA A 40 50.69 7.95 -22.80
C ALA A 40 50.38 8.12 -24.31
N GLY A 41 49.14 8.54 -24.57
CA GLY A 41 48.66 9.11 -25.83
C GLY A 41 47.73 10.28 -25.50
N ASN A 42 48.21 11.48 -25.82
CA ASN A 42 47.70 12.80 -25.49
C ASN A 42 46.64 13.23 -26.53
N GLN A 43 45.42 13.59 -26.11
CA GLN A 43 44.55 14.48 -26.89
C GLN A 43 43.82 15.46 -25.97
N GLN A 44 43.95 16.73 -26.34
CA GLN A 44 43.65 17.93 -25.57
C GLN A 44 42.19 18.39 -25.79
N GLY A 45 41.49 18.65 -24.68
CA GLY A 45 40.52 19.75 -24.50
C GLY A 45 39.21 19.76 -25.29
N PRO A 46 38.20 20.58 -24.86
CA PRO A 46 38.38 21.74 -24.01
C PRO A 46 37.68 21.68 -22.63
N SER A 47 38.42 22.29 -21.71
CA SER A 47 38.07 23.03 -20.50
C SER A 47 36.59 23.37 -20.20
N THR A 48 36.29 23.17 -18.91
CA THR A 48 35.63 24.09 -17.97
C THR A 48 34.12 24.38 -18.06
N ARG A 49 33.51 24.25 -16.87
CA ARG A 49 32.42 25.10 -16.30
C ARG A 49 30.98 24.63 -16.54
N HIS A 50 30.54 23.70 -15.69
CA HIS A 50 29.13 23.63 -15.26
C HIS A 50 29.03 23.69 -13.72
N GLN A 51 29.73 24.63 -13.10
CA GLN A 51 29.14 25.34 -11.97
C GLN A 51 28.23 26.41 -12.60
N ALA A 52 26.96 26.10 -12.77
CA ALA A 52 25.95 27.12 -13.01
C ALA A 52 25.83 27.92 -11.72
N ALA A 53 26.69 28.92 -11.59
CA ALA A 53 26.46 30.05 -10.72
C ALA A 53 25.05 30.55 -11.02
N TRP A 54 24.23 30.67 -9.97
CA TRP A 54 23.01 31.43 -10.01
C TRP A 54 23.37 32.87 -10.40
N ASN A 55 23.32 33.17 -11.70
CA ASN A 55 23.12 34.54 -12.12
C ASN A 55 21.71 34.89 -11.68
N GLY A 56 21.64 35.66 -10.59
CA GLY A 56 20.45 36.31 -10.10
C GLY A 56 19.87 37.20 -11.19
N GLN A 57 19.01 36.61 -12.02
CA GLN A 57 18.10 37.33 -12.89
C GLN A 57 16.76 36.65 -12.76
N SER A 58 16.07 37.08 -11.70
CA SER A 58 14.62 37.12 -11.53
C SER A 58 13.83 36.66 -12.76
N ARG A 59 13.56 35.34 -12.83
CA ARG A 59 12.42 34.84 -13.58
C ARG A 59 11.18 35.24 -12.79
N GLY A 60 10.66 36.41 -13.14
CA GLY A 60 9.42 36.98 -12.62
C GLY A 60 9.49 37.33 -11.14
N ARG A 61 9.45 38.62 -10.81
CA ARG A 61 8.61 38.99 -9.67
C ARG A 61 7.26 38.38 -9.99
N ALA A 62 6.86 37.30 -9.31
CA ALA A 62 5.44 37.00 -9.25
C ALA A 62 4.77 38.33 -8.89
N ASN A 63 3.78 38.77 -9.69
CA ASN A 63 2.93 39.88 -9.29
C ASN A 63 2.25 39.42 -8.01
N VAL A 64 2.89 39.65 -6.87
CA VAL A 64 2.30 39.47 -5.56
C VAL A 64 1.17 40.46 -5.56
N LEU A 65 -0.06 39.95 -5.74
CA LEU A 65 -1.20 40.81 -5.64
C LEU A 65 -1.14 41.38 -4.23
N PRO A 66 -1.28 42.70 -4.05
CA PRO A 66 -1.42 43.23 -2.70
C PRO A 66 -2.52 42.44 -2.00
N PRO A 67 -2.33 42.05 -0.73
CA PRO A 67 -3.33 41.28 -0.01
C PRO A 67 -4.67 42.02 -0.14
N PRO A 68 -5.76 41.32 -0.50
CA PRO A 68 -7.04 41.96 -0.75
C PRO A 68 -7.43 42.75 0.49
N SER A 69 -7.74 44.03 0.30
CA SER A 69 -8.23 44.88 1.39
C SER A 69 -9.62 44.41 1.79
N LEU A 70 -9.71 43.75 2.95
CA LEU A 70 -10.97 43.32 3.54
C LEU A 70 -11.69 44.54 4.12
N ASN A 71 -12.89 44.85 3.63
CA ASN A 71 -13.73 45.90 4.21
C ASN A 71 -14.62 45.36 5.34
N GLU A 72 -15.31 46.25 6.07
CA GLU A 72 -16.15 45.87 7.20
C GLU A 72 -17.31 44.94 6.81
N ASP A 73 -17.96 45.20 5.67
CA ASP A 73 -19.08 44.40 5.19
C ASP A 73 -18.66 42.97 4.86
N GLN A 74 -17.54 42.81 4.14
CA GLN A 74 -16.96 41.50 3.84
C GLN A 74 -16.52 40.77 5.10
N ALA A 75 -15.91 41.49 6.05
CA ALA A 75 -15.50 40.91 7.33
C ALA A 75 -16.69 40.39 8.14
N ARG A 76 -17.82 41.12 8.12
CA ARG A 76 -19.06 40.72 8.81
C ARG A 76 -19.76 39.58 8.09
N GLU A 77 -19.88 39.63 6.78
CA GLU A 77 -20.48 38.58 5.96
C GLU A 77 -19.72 37.25 6.13
N ALA A 78 -18.39 37.28 6.08
CA ALA A 78 -17.55 36.11 6.32
C ALA A 78 -17.81 35.50 7.71
N LEU A 79 -17.91 36.32 8.76
CA LEU A 79 -18.20 35.85 10.11
C LEU A 79 -19.61 35.25 10.22
N LEU A 80 -20.62 35.89 9.63
CA LEU A 80 -22.00 35.37 9.62
C LEU A 80 -22.11 34.04 8.88
N SER A 81 -21.43 33.89 7.74
CA SER A 81 -21.34 32.64 6.99
C SER A 81 -20.64 31.52 7.79
N TYR A 82 -19.60 31.88 8.53
CA TYR A 82 -18.91 30.93 9.41
C TYR A 82 -19.79 30.50 10.60
N ILE A 83 -20.53 31.42 11.21
CA ILE A 83 -21.44 31.11 12.33
C ILE A 83 -22.60 30.23 11.85
N SER A 84 -23.19 30.52 10.69
CA SER A 84 -24.31 29.72 10.18
C SER A 84 -23.93 28.27 9.88
N SER A 85 -22.65 28.02 9.59
CA SER A 85 -22.10 26.67 9.39
C SER A 85 -21.56 26.01 10.67
N THR A 86 -21.44 26.75 11.78
CA THR A 86 -20.94 26.25 13.06
C THR A 86 -22.10 25.97 14.01
N CYS A 87 -22.28 24.72 14.45
CA CYS A 87 -23.42 24.40 15.31
C CYS A 87 -23.45 25.28 16.54
N CYS A 88 -24.68 25.68 16.88
CA CYS A 88 -25.03 26.11 18.22
C CYS A 88 -24.40 27.48 18.59
N TRP A 89 -23.84 28.20 17.61
CA TRP A 89 -23.38 29.58 17.78
C TRP A 89 -24.52 30.54 17.40
N SER A 90 -24.81 31.53 18.23
CA SER A 90 -25.85 32.52 17.91
C SER A 90 -25.29 33.63 17.02
N ALA A 91 -26.04 34.10 16.02
CA ALA A 91 -25.63 35.22 15.16
C ALA A 91 -25.65 36.60 15.84
N GLY A 92 -26.37 36.73 16.96
CA GLY A 92 -26.63 38.01 17.63
C GLY A 92 -25.38 38.85 17.94
N PRO A 93 -24.26 38.28 18.44
CA PRO A 93 -23.02 39.03 18.59
C PRO A 93 -22.41 39.48 17.26
N ALA A 94 -22.46 38.67 16.20
CA ALA A 94 -21.89 39.03 14.90
C ALA A 94 -22.70 40.11 14.17
N GLU A 95 -24.01 40.17 14.39
CA GLU A 95 -24.87 41.24 13.84
C GLU A 95 -24.66 42.57 14.56
N ARG A 96 -24.47 42.55 15.89
CA ARG A 96 -24.45 43.75 16.74
C ARG A 96 -23.06 44.22 17.15
N MET A 97 -22.01 43.44 16.91
CA MET A 97 -20.64 43.87 17.22
C MET A 97 -20.24 45.05 16.34
N VAL A 98 -19.46 45.96 16.92
CA VAL A 98 -18.90 47.11 16.22
C VAL A 98 -17.46 46.79 15.86
N ILE A 99 -17.14 46.74 14.57
CA ILE A 99 -15.77 46.61 14.08
C ILE A 99 -15.06 47.95 14.39
N LYS A 100 -13.89 47.87 15.03
CA LYS A 100 -13.08 49.04 15.40
C LYS A 100 -11.89 49.21 14.47
N ASP A 101 -11.29 48.09 14.09
CA ASP A 101 -10.06 48.08 13.32
C ASP A 101 -9.96 46.75 12.56
N ILE A 102 -9.41 46.80 11.35
CA ILE A 102 -9.08 45.63 10.54
C ILE A 102 -7.60 45.76 10.22
N VAL A 103 -6.77 44.92 10.85
CA VAL A 103 -5.33 44.92 10.67
C VAL A 103 -4.97 43.90 9.59
N PRO A 104 -4.65 44.34 8.34
CA PRO A 104 -4.24 43.43 7.29
C PRO A 104 -2.81 42.95 7.54
N SER A 105 -2.59 41.68 7.25
CA SER A 105 -1.30 41.01 7.33
C SER A 105 -1.26 39.86 6.32
N SER A 106 -0.14 39.16 6.24
CA SER A 106 -0.02 37.97 5.42
C SER A 106 1.01 37.02 6.03
N THR A 107 0.86 35.74 5.72
CA THR A 107 1.86 34.73 6.06
C THR A 107 2.29 34.00 4.80
N PHE A 108 3.56 33.63 4.74
CA PHE A 108 4.02 32.63 3.79
C PHE A 108 3.79 31.24 4.36
N SER A 109 3.52 30.29 3.46
CA SER A 109 3.52 28.88 3.77
C SER A 109 4.36 28.14 2.75
N TYR A 110 5.16 27.19 3.22
CA TYR A 110 6.03 26.35 2.43
C TYR A 110 5.47 24.92 2.39
N LYS A 111 5.44 24.33 1.20
CA LYS A 111 5.05 22.94 0.99
C LYS A 111 6.16 22.22 0.23
N LEU A 112 6.59 21.06 0.74
CA LEU A 112 7.47 20.14 0.03
C LEU A 112 6.73 18.84 -0.25
N GLU A 113 6.59 18.52 -1.52
CA GLU A 113 6.05 17.26 -2.02
C GLU A 113 7.20 16.41 -2.56
N THR A 114 7.31 15.18 -2.09
CA THR A 114 8.34 14.22 -2.52
C THR A 114 7.66 12.95 -2.97
N PHE A 115 7.64 12.80 -4.28
CA PHE A 115 7.08 11.65 -4.96
C PHE A 115 8.11 10.53 -5.00
N MET A 116 7.80 9.45 -4.30
CA MET A 116 8.70 8.32 -4.09
C MET A 116 8.10 7.04 -4.64
N GLU A 117 8.97 6.14 -5.07
CA GLU A 117 8.63 4.83 -5.56
C GLU A 117 9.31 3.76 -4.70
N SER A 118 8.58 2.71 -4.38
CA SER A 118 9.09 1.48 -3.78
C SER A 118 8.64 0.30 -4.63
N ARG A 119 9.44 -0.77 -4.63
CA ARG A 119 9.22 -1.95 -5.46
C ARG A 119 9.30 -3.20 -4.60
N ALA A 120 8.35 -4.11 -4.80
CA ALA A 120 8.32 -5.42 -4.18
C ALA A 120 8.03 -6.49 -5.23
N ILE A 121 8.61 -7.68 -5.08
CA ILE A 121 8.38 -8.80 -5.99
C ILE A 121 7.68 -9.93 -5.27
N ARG A 122 6.83 -10.64 -6.00
CA ARG A 122 6.15 -11.85 -5.52
C ARG A 122 6.01 -12.86 -6.64
N THR A 123 6.23 -14.13 -6.32
CA THR A 123 5.99 -15.21 -7.28
C THR A 123 4.51 -15.59 -7.24
N VAL A 124 3.89 -15.71 -8.41
CA VAL A 124 2.52 -16.20 -8.56
C VAL A 124 2.50 -17.48 -9.36
N SER A 125 1.61 -18.38 -9.00
CA SER A 125 1.39 -19.65 -9.69
C SER A 125 -0.10 -19.81 -9.97
N GLU A 126 -0.46 -19.99 -11.23
CA GLU A 126 -1.84 -20.10 -11.70
C GLU A 126 -2.01 -21.29 -12.67
N PRO A 127 -3.22 -21.84 -12.84
CA PRO A 127 -3.49 -22.87 -13.85
C PRO A 127 -3.01 -22.45 -15.24
N TYR A 128 -2.25 -23.31 -15.90
CA TYR A 128 -1.84 -23.03 -17.28
C TYR A 128 -2.95 -23.38 -18.27
N GLU A 129 -3.52 -22.36 -18.93
CA GLU A 129 -4.64 -22.47 -19.88
C GLU A 129 -4.19 -22.71 -21.34
N GLY A 130 -2.94 -23.15 -21.57
CA GLY A 130 -2.44 -23.40 -22.94
C GLY A 130 -2.05 -22.14 -23.73
N ARG A 131 -1.93 -20.98 -23.06
CA ARG A 131 -1.52 -19.73 -23.72
C ARG A 131 -0.07 -19.83 -24.22
N PRO A 132 0.24 -19.40 -25.45
CA PRO A 132 1.60 -19.37 -25.94
C PRO A 132 2.49 -18.58 -24.99
N ILE A 133 3.58 -19.20 -24.53
CA ILE A 133 4.62 -18.50 -23.78
C ILE A 133 5.68 -18.08 -24.80
N PRO A 134 6.25 -16.87 -24.69
CA PRO A 134 7.39 -16.50 -25.49
C PRO A 134 8.45 -17.61 -25.41
N LEU A 135 8.86 -18.17 -26.57
CA LEU A 135 9.98 -19.10 -26.60
C LEU A 135 11.14 -18.47 -25.83
N VAL A 136 11.84 -19.30 -25.04
CA VAL A 136 12.98 -18.91 -24.19
C VAL A 136 13.77 -17.82 -24.89
N THR A 137 13.54 -16.58 -24.46
CA THR A 137 14.31 -15.45 -24.93
C THR A 137 15.69 -15.66 -24.33
N THR A 138 16.74 -15.59 -25.14
CA THR A 138 18.14 -15.58 -24.65
C THR A 138 18.46 -14.37 -23.75
N ARG A 139 17.45 -13.56 -23.41
CA ARG A 139 17.56 -12.37 -22.58
C ARG A 139 17.42 -12.76 -21.13
N ALA A 140 18.36 -12.29 -20.32
CA ALA A 140 18.31 -12.42 -18.87
C ALA A 140 17.02 -11.79 -18.29
N THR A 141 16.61 -12.29 -17.13
CA THR A 141 15.56 -11.64 -16.32
C THR A 141 16.09 -10.28 -15.84
N PRO A 142 15.36 -9.17 -16.09
CA PRO A 142 15.80 -7.84 -15.65
C PRO A 142 15.69 -7.69 -14.12
N ASP A 143 16.53 -6.83 -13.56
CA ASP A 143 16.39 -6.40 -12.15
C ASP A 143 15.03 -5.70 -11.94
N PRO A 144 14.37 -5.85 -10.77
CA PRO A 144 13.12 -5.17 -10.50
C PRO A 144 13.12 -3.67 -10.78
N TRP A 145 14.24 -2.95 -10.68
CA TRP A 145 14.36 -1.52 -10.98
C TRP A 145 14.60 -1.20 -12.47
N GLU A 146 15.07 -2.15 -13.26
CA GLU A 146 15.23 -2.02 -14.72
C GLU A 146 13.90 -2.12 -15.47
N VAL A 147 12.88 -2.75 -14.85
CA VAL A 147 11.53 -2.83 -15.41
C VAL A 147 10.92 -1.43 -15.49
N THR A 148 10.62 -0.97 -16.70
CA THR A 148 10.01 0.35 -16.89
C THR A 148 8.51 0.30 -16.57
N VAL A 149 8.10 1.03 -15.54
CA VAL A 149 6.69 1.18 -15.14
C VAL A 149 6.38 2.67 -15.12
N ARG A 150 5.44 3.15 -15.94
CA ARG A 150 5.10 4.58 -16.01
C ARG A 150 4.14 4.96 -14.87
N ALA A 151 4.39 6.11 -14.23
CA ALA A 151 3.44 6.66 -13.27
C ALA A 151 2.20 7.19 -13.98
N THR A 152 1.01 6.94 -13.42
CA THR A 152 -0.27 7.40 -13.98
C THR A 152 -0.46 8.90 -13.77
N SER A 153 -0.17 9.38 -12.56
CA SER A 153 -0.16 10.79 -12.17
C SER A 153 1.03 11.04 -11.24
N LEU A 154 1.68 12.19 -11.37
CA LEU A 154 2.73 12.61 -10.45
C LEU A 154 2.10 13.22 -9.21
N PHE A 155 2.74 13.01 -8.04
CA PHE A 155 2.27 13.54 -6.75
C PHE A 155 0.94 12.95 -6.23
N GLU A 156 0.52 11.80 -6.77
CA GLU A 156 -0.63 11.04 -6.29
C GLU A 156 -0.24 9.61 -5.87
N ASN A 157 -0.82 9.14 -4.77
CA ASN A 157 -0.56 7.78 -4.30
C ASN A 157 -1.14 6.76 -5.29
N SER A 158 -0.33 5.78 -5.69
CA SER A 158 -0.77 4.74 -6.62
C SER A 158 -0.02 3.43 -6.38
N THR A 159 -0.65 2.31 -6.71
CA THR A 159 -0.02 0.99 -6.73
C THR A 159 -0.33 0.33 -8.06
N GLN A 160 0.70 -0.19 -8.73
CA GLN A 160 0.59 -0.90 -9.99
C GLN A 160 1.26 -2.27 -9.88
N GLU A 161 0.66 -3.28 -10.48
CA GLU A 161 1.27 -4.61 -10.61
C GLU A 161 1.58 -4.88 -12.08
N VAL A 162 2.80 -5.31 -12.36
CA VAL A 162 3.24 -5.74 -13.69
C VAL A 162 3.96 -7.08 -13.58
N GLU A 163 3.89 -7.89 -14.63
CA GLU A 163 4.68 -9.12 -14.70
C GLU A 163 6.11 -8.79 -15.15
N ILE A 164 7.11 -9.37 -14.48
CA ILE A 164 8.51 -9.19 -14.86
C ILE A 164 8.78 -10.01 -16.14
N PRO A 165 9.31 -9.39 -17.20
CA PRO A 165 9.65 -10.10 -18.43
C PRO A 165 10.60 -11.28 -18.20
N ASN A 166 10.47 -12.33 -19.01
CA ASN A 166 11.34 -13.51 -18.97
C ASN A 166 11.34 -14.26 -17.61
N THR A 167 10.26 -14.17 -16.83
CA THR A 167 10.10 -14.93 -15.56
C THR A 167 9.05 -16.03 -15.62
N VAL A 168 8.37 -16.16 -16.76
CA VAL A 168 7.32 -17.16 -16.95
C VAL A 168 7.94 -18.54 -17.08
N SER A 169 7.47 -19.49 -16.30
CA SER A 169 7.83 -20.90 -16.40
C SER A 169 6.58 -21.77 -16.26
N ILE A 170 6.52 -22.86 -17.02
CA ILE A 170 5.51 -23.91 -16.83
C ILE A 170 6.15 -24.99 -15.99
N LYS A 171 5.47 -25.36 -14.91
CA LYS A 171 5.86 -26.48 -14.06
C LYS A 171 4.70 -27.44 -13.93
N SER A 172 5.00 -28.72 -13.77
CA SER A 172 3.98 -29.69 -13.36
C SER A 172 3.34 -29.22 -12.06
N CYS A 173 2.02 -29.38 -11.96
CA CYS A 173 1.30 -29.02 -10.74
C CYS A 173 1.86 -29.82 -9.57
N HIS A 174 2.34 -29.12 -8.54
CA HIS A 174 2.90 -29.74 -7.33
C HIS A 174 1.86 -30.51 -6.52
N GLU A 175 0.60 -30.08 -6.58
CA GLU A 175 -0.50 -30.62 -5.79
C GLU A 175 -1.02 -31.97 -6.32
N CYS A 176 -1.05 -32.16 -7.65
CA CYS A 176 -1.46 -33.40 -8.28
C CYS A 176 -0.32 -34.13 -9.01
N TYR A 177 0.92 -33.68 -8.82
CA TYR A 177 2.12 -34.23 -9.47
C TYR A 177 2.00 -34.38 -10.98
N GLY A 178 1.34 -33.41 -11.65
CA GLY A 178 1.12 -33.45 -13.10
C GLY A 178 -0.01 -34.38 -13.58
N LYS A 179 -0.85 -34.92 -12.68
CA LYS A 179 -2.00 -35.76 -13.09
C LYS A 179 -3.21 -34.96 -13.56
N GLY A 180 -3.38 -33.73 -13.07
CA GLY A 180 -4.59 -32.91 -13.27
C GLY A 180 -5.78 -33.30 -12.39
N PHE A 181 -5.76 -34.50 -11.79
CA PHE A 181 -6.81 -35.02 -10.93
C PHE A 181 -6.24 -35.52 -9.60
N GLN A 182 -7.07 -35.49 -8.57
CA GLN A 182 -6.79 -36.05 -7.25
C GLN A 182 -7.84 -37.11 -6.93
N GLU A 183 -7.45 -38.12 -6.16
CA GLU A 183 -8.40 -39.11 -5.66
C GLU A 183 -9.50 -38.41 -4.88
N CYS A 184 -10.74 -38.83 -5.08
CA CYS A 184 -11.85 -38.24 -4.37
C CYS A 184 -11.77 -38.65 -2.89
N ASP A 185 -11.55 -37.69 -1.99
CA ASP A 185 -11.43 -37.95 -0.55
C ASP A 185 -12.67 -38.61 0.05
N GLU A 186 -13.85 -38.31 -0.49
CA GLU A 186 -15.13 -38.83 0.02
C GLU A 186 -15.29 -40.33 -0.22
N CYS A 187 -14.83 -40.82 -1.38
CA CYS A 187 -14.89 -42.25 -1.71
C CYS A 187 -13.53 -42.94 -1.69
N ASN A 188 -12.42 -42.23 -1.42
CA ASN A 188 -11.05 -42.73 -1.50
C ASN A 188 -10.73 -43.44 -2.83
N GLY A 189 -10.98 -42.76 -3.95
CA GLY A 189 -10.72 -43.33 -5.28
C GLY A 189 -11.78 -44.31 -5.81
N ARG A 190 -12.80 -44.63 -4.99
CA ARG A 190 -13.75 -45.73 -5.26
C ARG A 190 -14.91 -45.35 -6.19
N GLY A 191 -15.18 -44.07 -6.36
CA GLY A 191 -16.28 -43.60 -7.20
C GLY A 191 -17.68 -43.82 -6.65
N GLY A 192 -17.86 -44.51 -5.51
CA GLY A 192 -19.18 -44.74 -4.94
C GLY A 192 -19.18 -45.33 -3.55
N ASP A 193 -20.32 -45.22 -2.90
CA ASP A 193 -20.53 -45.67 -1.53
C ASP A 193 -20.60 -47.20 -1.47
N LYS A 194 -20.03 -47.75 -0.39
CA LYS A 194 -20.07 -49.19 -0.12
C LYS A 194 -21.51 -49.65 -0.05
N CYS A 195 -21.83 -50.76 -0.71
CA CYS A 195 -23.14 -51.37 -0.56
C CYS A 195 -23.27 -51.93 0.86
N THR A 196 -24.19 -51.36 1.64
CA THR A 196 -24.47 -51.77 3.03
C THR A 196 -25.10 -53.16 3.13
N MET A 197 -25.65 -53.68 2.04
CA MET A 197 -26.31 -54.99 2.00
C MET A 197 -25.36 -56.15 1.71
N CYS A 198 -24.21 -55.88 1.08
CA CYS A 198 -23.18 -56.88 0.86
C CYS A 198 -22.05 -56.56 1.86
N ASN A 199 -22.06 -57.26 3.00
CA ASN A 199 -21.30 -56.99 4.24
C ASN A 199 -19.75 -57.02 4.13
N ARG A 200 -19.17 -56.24 3.21
CA ARG A 200 -17.74 -55.88 3.14
C ARG A 200 -17.34 -54.94 1.99
N GLY A 201 -18.23 -54.40 1.16
CA GLY A 201 -17.86 -53.36 0.17
C GLY A 201 -16.81 -53.74 -0.88
N ASP A 202 -16.43 -55.01 -0.93
CA ASP A 202 -15.61 -55.64 -1.95
C ASP A 202 -16.54 -56.49 -2.81
N SER A 203 -16.32 -56.46 -4.12
CA SER A 203 -17.11 -57.18 -5.14
C SER A 203 -17.07 -58.68 -4.89
N TYR A 204 -17.96 -59.18 -4.03
CA TYR A 204 -18.12 -60.60 -3.80
C TYR A 204 -19.54 -61.00 -4.18
N ARG A 205 -19.62 -61.99 -5.07
CA ARG A 205 -20.81 -62.83 -5.26
C ARG A 205 -21.30 -63.24 -3.89
N SER A 206 -22.54 -62.91 -3.55
CA SER A 206 -23.10 -63.21 -2.24
C SER A 206 -22.94 -64.71 -1.97
N ARG A 207 -22.15 -65.11 -0.95
CA ARG A 207 -22.15 -66.48 -0.44
C ARG A 207 -23.44 -66.79 0.34
N HIS A 208 -24.56 -66.17 -0.01
CA HIS A 208 -25.86 -66.61 0.45
C HIS A 208 -26.16 -67.92 -0.26
N ARG A 209 -26.11 -69.03 0.48
CA ARG A 209 -26.66 -70.32 0.06
C ARG A 209 -28.15 -70.12 -0.17
N GLN A 210 -28.56 -69.88 -1.41
CA GLN A 210 -29.97 -69.90 -1.76
C GLN A 210 -30.36 -71.37 -1.97
N ILE A 211 -31.09 -71.93 -0.99
CA ILE A 211 -31.75 -73.23 -1.15
C ILE A 211 -32.95 -72.96 -2.05
N VAL A 212 -32.91 -73.46 -3.28
CA VAL A 212 -34.05 -73.41 -4.20
C VAL A 212 -34.66 -74.81 -4.21
N ILE A 213 -35.89 -74.96 -3.71
CA ILE A 213 -36.60 -76.24 -3.71
C ILE A 213 -37.30 -76.36 -5.07
N HIS A 214 -36.84 -77.29 -5.92
CA HIS A 214 -37.56 -77.70 -7.13
C HIS A 214 -37.79 -79.21 -7.07
N HIS A 215 -39.05 -79.63 -7.17
CA HIS A 215 -39.48 -81.04 -7.23
C HIS A 215 -38.81 -81.97 -6.22
N GLY A 216 -38.89 -81.63 -4.93
CA GLY A 216 -38.60 -82.57 -3.83
C GLY A 216 -37.13 -82.93 -3.59
N HIS A 217 -36.17 -82.36 -4.33
CA HIS A 217 -34.74 -82.59 -4.09
C HIS A 217 -34.00 -81.30 -3.70
N ASN A 218 -33.32 -81.32 -2.55
CA ASN A 218 -32.43 -80.25 -2.10
C ASN A 218 -31.18 -80.16 -3.00
N ARG A 219 -31.22 -79.34 -4.05
CA ARG A 219 -30.00 -78.95 -4.78
C ARG A 219 -29.45 -77.66 -4.18
N VAL A 220 -28.28 -77.77 -3.55
CA VAL A 220 -27.52 -76.60 -3.08
C VAL A 220 -26.94 -75.90 -4.30
N ASN A 221 -27.54 -74.77 -4.72
CA ASN A 221 -26.95 -73.95 -5.76
C ASN A 221 -25.71 -73.23 -5.19
N ARG A 222 -24.51 -73.66 -5.59
CA ARG A 222 -23.24 -73.06 -5.17
C ARG A 222 -22.92 -71.77 -5.92
N ASN A 223 -23.72 -71.39 -6.92
CA ASN A 223 -23.57 -70.14 -7.64
C ASN A 223 -24.32 -69.04 -6.89
N GLY A 224 -23.63 -68.40 -5.95
CA GLY A 224 -24.10 -67.16 -5.34
C GLY A 224 -24.40 -66.13 -6.43
N GLY A 225 -25.67 -65.72 -6.53
CA GLY A 225 -26.09 -64.67 -7.45
C GLY A 225 -25.47 -63.32 -7.07
N ASP A 226 -25.35 -62.44 -8.06
CA ASP A 226 -24.90 -61.07 -7.82
C ASP A 226 -25.85 -60.37 -6.84
N CYS A 227 -25.29 -59.63 -5.88
CA CYS A 227 -26.06 -58.89 -4.88
C CYS A 227 -27.03 -57.95 -5.62
N SER A 228 -28.34 -58.22 -5.58
CA SER A 228 -29.40 -57.54 -6.37
C SER A 228 -29.45 -56.03 -6.17
N PHE A 229 -28.82 -55.57 -5.10
CA PHE A 229 -28.73 -54.18 -4.72
C PHE A 229 -27.56 -53.43 -5.37
N CYS A 230 -26.45 -54.10 -5.67
CA CYS A 230 -25.28 -53.49 -6.32
C CYS A 230 -24.91 -54.17 -7.64
N ASN A 231 -25.68 -55.17 -8.08
CA ASN A 231 -25.43 -56.04 -9.22
C ASN A 231 -23.98 -56.55 -9.25
N GLY A 232 -23.49 -57.00 -8.09
CA GLY A 232 -22.14 -57.57 -7.96
C GLY A 232 -20.99 -56.54 -7.88
N SER A 233 -21.26 -55.25 -8.12
CA SER A 233 -20.23 -54.19 -8.06
C SER A 233 -19.73 -53.88 -6.64
N GLY A 234 -20.46 -54.32 -5.61
CA GLY A 234 -20.18 -54.01 -4.21
C GLY A 234 -20.48 -52.56 -3.81
N ARG A 235 -21.01 -51.73 -4.74
CA ARG A 235 -21.30 -50.30 -4.53
C ARG A 235 -22.65 -49.92 -5.11
N ARG A 236 -23.32 -48.93 -4.52
CA ARG A 236 -24.71 -48.64 -4.87
C ARG A 236 -24.95 -47.25 -5.39
N GLN A 237 -24.29 -46.27 -4.79
CA GLN A 237 -24.49 -44.86 -5.14
C GLN A 237 -23.18 -44.31 -5.68
N ALA A 238 -23.28 -43.64 -6.84
CA ALA A 238 -22.19 -42.84 -7.34
C ALA A 238 -21.87 -41.77 -6.29
N CYS A 239 -20.60 -41.62 -5.94
CA CYS A 239 -20.18 -40.65 -4.94
C CYS A 239 -20.62 -39.26 -5.38
N SER A 240 -21.22 -38.51 -4.46
CA SER A 240 -21.84 -37.22 -4.75
C SER A 240 -20.84 -36.18 -5.28
N ARG A 241 -19.59 -36.24 -4.81
CA ARG A 241 -18.52 -35.30 -5.15
C ARG A 241 -17.76 -35.61 -6.43
N CYS A 242 -17.61 -36.88 -6.81
CA CYS A 242 -16.92 -37.26 -8.05
C CYS A 242 -17.83 -37.87 -9.11
N HIS A 243 -19.13 -37.98 -8.83
CA HIS A 243 -20.16 -38.52 -9.72
C HIS A 243 -19.80 -39.87 -10.35
N GLY A 244 -19.23 -40.80 -9.57
CA GLY A 244 -18.83 -42.12 -10.10
C GLY A 244 -17.37 -42.25 -10.54
N ASN A 245 -16.68 -41.14 -10.80
CA ASN A 245 -15.34 -41.16 -11.43
C ASN A 245 -14.19 -41.64 -10.51
N GLY A 246 -14.39 -41.58 -9.19
CA GLY A 246 -13.35 -41.88 -8.20
C GLY A 246 -12.26 -40.81 -8.05
N SER A 247 -12.17 -39.87 -8.99
CA SER A 247 -11.26 -38.72 -8.91
C SER A 247 -11.99 -37.41 -9.20
N THR A 248 -11.47 -36.33 -8.62
CA THR A 248 -11.92 -34.95 -8.86
C THR A 248 -10.80 -34.13 -9.49
N LYS A 249 -11.16 -33.10 -10.26
CA LYS A 249 -10.15 -32.16 -10.80
C LYS A 249 -9.35 -31.57 -9.64
N CYS A 250 -8.04 -31.48 -9.81
CA CYS A 250 -7.17 -30.83 -8.84
C CYS A 250 -7.61 -29.36 -8.67
N SER A 251 -7.76 -28.91 -7.43
CA SER A 251 -8.20 -27.53 -7.12
C SER A 251 -7.18 -26.48 -7.57
N THR A 252 -5.88 -26.80 -7.44
CA THR A 252 -4.77 -25.88 -7.75
C THR A 252 -4.58 -25.67 -9.25
N CYS A 253 -4.55 -26.73 -10.08
CA CYS A 253 -4.41 -26.60 -11.55
C CYS A 253 -5.73 -26.69 -12.31
N LYS A 254 -6.86 -26.89 -11.63
CA LYS A 254 -8.20 -26.99 -12.23
C LYS A 254 -8.31 -28.03 -13.37
N GLY A 255 -7.50 -29.09 -13.32
CA GLY A 255 -7.47 -30.13 -14.35
C GLY A 255 -6.41 -29.97 -15.44
N THR A 256 -5.69 -28.84 -15.50
CA THR A 256 -4.73 -28.59 -16.59
C THR A 256 -3.41 -29.35 -16.44
N SER A 257 -3.19 -30.01 -15.30
CA SER A 257 -1.94 -30.70 -14.91
C SER A 257 -0.70 -29.81 -14.75
N GLN A 258 -0.74 -28.58 -15.25
CA GLN A 258 0.39 -27.66 -15.32
C GLN A 258 0.05 -26.32 -14.67
N LEU A 259 1.05 -25.71 -14.04
CA LEU A 259 0.98 -24.39 -13.44
C LEU A 259 1.92 -23.45 -14.17
N ARG A 260 1.41 -22.28 -14.53
CA ARG A 260 2.17 -21.13 -15.01
C ARG A 260 2.66 -20.37 -13.79
N THR A 261 3.97 -20.31 -13.60
CA THR A 261 4.61 -19.52 -12.55
C THR A 261 5.24 -18.28 -13.18
N SER A 262 4.98 -17.09 -12.64
CA SER A 262 5.64 -15.85 -13.04
C SER A 262 5.97 -14.98 -11.83
N VAL A 263 6.90 -14.04 -12.00
CA VAL A 263 7.21 -13.05 -10.96
C VAL A 263 6.45 -11.77 -11.26
N LYS A 264 5.63 -11.31 -10.31
CA LYS A 264 4.96 -10.01 -10.35
C LYS A 264 5.76 -8.99 -9.57
N LEU A 265 5.89 -7.81 -10.16
CA LEU A 265 6.46 -6.61 -9.56
C LEU A 265 5.31 -5.67 -9.16
N THR A 266 5.23 -5.38 -7.86
CA THR A 266 4.34 -4.37 -7.29
C THR A 266 5.13 -3.08 -7.13
N VAL A 267 4.73 -2.04 -7.86
CA VAL A 267 5.31 -0.70 -7.78
C VAL A 267 4.35 0.20 -7.00
N THR A 268 4.76 0.60 -5.80
CA THR A 268 3.99 1.51 -4.94
C THR A 268 4.62 2.88 -4.94
N ARG A 269 3.82 3.88 -5.32
CA ARG A 269 4.20 5.29 -5.36
C ARG A 269 3.43 6.06 -4.30
N ILE A 270 4.16 6.88 -3.55
CA ILE A 270 3.61 7.70 -2.49
C ILE A 270 4.08 9.14 -2.66
N ASN A 271 3.18 10.09 -2.43
CA ASN A 271 3.50 11.50 -2.31
C ASN A 271 3.62 11.87 -0.83
N ASN A 272 4.85 11.99 -0.35
CA ASN A 272 5.09 12.50 1.00
C ASN A 272 5.04 14.03 0.97
N THR A 273 4.16 14.62 1.77
CA THR A 273 3.94 16.07 1.80
C THR A 273 4.18 16.62 3.20
N ASP A 274 5.17 17.50 3.32
CA ASP A 274 5.38 18.31 4.51
C ASP A 274 4.96 19.77 4.25
N PHE A 275 4.50 20.45 5.29
CA PHE A 275 3.94 21.79 5.22
C PHE A 275 4.33 22.59 6.46
N ILE A 276 4.81 23.81 6.26
CA ILE A 276 5.15 24.78 7.31
C ILE A 276 4.51 26.12 6.94
N ALA A 277 4.10 26.91 7.93
CA ALA A 277 3.70 28.30 7.74
C ALA A 277 4.35 29.16 8.82
N GLY A 278 4.43 30.46 8.56
CA GLY A 278 5.01 31.44 9.49
C GLY A 278 4.42 31.33 10.89
N GLU A 279 5.29 31.43 11.89
CA GLU A 279 4.92 31.49 13.30
C GLU A 279 4.27 32.85 13.63
N GLY A 280 3.35 32.89 14.60
CA GLY A 280 2.81 34.15 15.14
C GLY A 280 1.55 34.72 14.46
N THR A 281 0.89 33.98 13.57
CA THR A 281 -0.37 34.43 12.94
C THR A 281 -1.59 34.42 13.87
N GLY A 282 -1.49 33.78 15.04
CA GLY A 282 -2.64 33.49 15.90
C GLY A 282 -3.59 32.42 15.35
N ILE A 283 -3.35 31.89 14.14
CA ILE A 283 -4.18 30.88 13.48
C ILE A 283 -3.48 29.51 13.51
N PRO A 284 -4.18 28.43 13.91
CA PRO A 284 -3.62 27.08 13.85
C PRO A 284 -3.14 26.66 12.45
N LEU A 285 -1.94 26.05 12.37
CA LEU A 285 -1.32 25.60 11.12
C LEU A 285 -2.23 24.73 10.25
N LYS A 286 -3.07 23.90 10.88
CA LYS A 286 -4.03 23.02 10.18
C LYS A 286 -5.06 23.80 9.35
N LEU A 287 -5.43 25.01 9.80
CA LEU A 287 -6.35 25.90 9.10
C LEU A 287 -5.63 26.58 7.93
N ILE A 288 -4.42 27.09 8.17
CA ILE A 288 -3.58 27.71 7.11
C ILE A 288 -3.29 26.71 5.99
N LYS A 289 -3.00 25.44 6.31
CA LYS A 289 -2.77 24.38 5.30
C LYS A 289 -3.95 24.18 4.34
N ARG A 290 -5.18 24.49 4.77
CA ARG A 290 -6.41 24.35 3.99
C ARG A 290 -6.91 25.68 3.40
N ALA A 291 -6.25 26.79 3.71
CA ALA A 291 -6.62 28.11 3.22
C ALA A 291 -6.24 28.25 1.75
N ARG A 292 -7.01 29.03 1.00
CA ARG A 292 -6.64 29.35 -0.38
C ARG A 292 -5.59 30.46 -0.37
N GLY A 293 -4.40 30.18 -0.89
CA GLY A 293 -3.30 31.14 -1.05
C GLY A 293 -2.99 31.46 -2.52
N GLN A 294 -2.09 32.41 -2.73
CA GLN A 294 -1.48 32.69 -4.03
C GLN A 294 -0.09 32.04 -4.07
N VAL A 295 0.17 31.22 -5.10
CA VAL A 295 1.50 30.67 -5.34
C VAL A 295 2.45 31.79 -5.74
N VAL A 296 3.46 32.07 -4.92
CA VAL A 296 4.48 33.11 -5.20
C VAL A 296 5.80 32.50 -5.67
N PHE A 297 6.02 31.22 -5.38
CA PHE A 297 7.13 30.45 -5.88
C PHE A 297 6.70 28.99 -6.05
N GLU A 298 7.09 28.37 -7.15
CA GLU A 298 6.93 26.94 -7.37
C GLU A 298 8.10 26.42 -8.21
N GLU A 299 8.64 25.27 -7.81
CA GLU A 299 9.69 24.58 -8.53
C GLU A 299 9.44 23.08 -8.49
N GLU A 300 9.63 22.42 -9.63
CA GLU A 300 9.51 20.97 -9.77
C GLU A 300 10.75 20.38 -10.46
N LEU A 301 11.50 19.55 -9.74
CA LEU A 301 12.73 18.92 -10.21
C LEU A 301 12.79 17.45 -9.78
N SER A 302 13.75 16.68 -10.31
CA SER A 302 14.02 15.31 -9.81
C SER A 302 14.50 15.33 -8.36
N ARG A 303 15.27 16.36 -8.01
CA ARG A 303 15.65 16.79 -6.66
C ARG A 303 15.59 18.30 -6.65
N VAL A 304 14.84 18.88 -5.72
CA VAL A 304 14.80 20.34 -5.54
C VAL A 304 15.96 20.79 -4.67
N ASN A 305 16.44 22.01 -4.87
CA ASN A 305 17.48 22.59 -4.03
C ASN A 305 16.83 23.44 -2.92
N PRO A 306 17.49 23.58 -1.75
CA PRO A 306 17.03 24.50 -0.73
C PRO A 306 16.88 25.93 -1.25
N ILE A 307 15.79 26.59 -0.85
CA ILE A 307 15.58 28.01 -1.10
C ILE A 307 16.48 28.79 -0.15
N THR A 308 17.36 29.64 -0.68
CA THR A 308 18.38 30.36 0.12
C THR A 308 18.17 31.87 0.20
N HIS A 309 17.36 32.44 -0.70
CA HIS A 309 17.23 33.90 -0.88
C HIS A 309 15.77 34.37 -0.87
N PHE A 310 14.88 33.62 -0.22
CA PHE A 310 13.52 34.10 -0.01
C PHE A 310 13.52 35.20 1.06
N GLN A 311 12.59 36.15 0.94
CA GLN A 311 12.50 37.31 1.84
C GLN A 311 12.22 36.89 3.30
N ASP A 312 11.44 35.81 3.47
CA ASP A 312 11.15 35.22 4.76
C ASP A 312 12.17 34.11 5.09
N GLN A 313 13.01 34.33 6.09
CA GLN A 313 14.06 33.39 6.51
C GLN A 313 13.49 32.08 7.06
N SER A 314 12.26 32.08 7.59
CA SER A 314 11.60 30.86 8.05
C SER A 314 11.40 29.86 6.89
N ILE A 315 11.12 30.37 5.69
CA ILE A 315 10.97 29.57 4.47
C ILE A 315 12.32 28.98 4.02
N ASN A 316 13.40 29.77 4.08
CA ASN A 316 14.74 29.28 3.73
C ASN A 316 15.18 28.13 4.65
N ASN A 317 14.95 28.30 5.95
CA ASN A 317 15.25 27.29 6.97
C ASN A 317 14.36 26.04 6.80
N ALA A 318 13.05 26.23 6.62
CA ALA A 318 12.08 25.16 6.39
C ALA A 318 12.42 24.32 5.15
N SER A 319 12.75 24.99 4.04
CA SER A 319 13.16 24.32 2.80
C SER A 319 14.38 23.44 3.02
N SER A 320 15.44 23.99 3.63
CA SER A 320 16.67 23.25 3.94
C SER A 320 16.41 22.03 4.83
N GLN A 321 15.65 22.21 5.91
CA GLN A 321 15.34 21.15 6.88
C GLN A 321 14.48 20.03 6.26
N LEU A 322 13.41 20.39 5.54
CA LEU A 322 12.50 19.40 4.96
C LEU A 322 13.13 18.64 3.80
N ILE A 323 13.96 19.29 2.97
CA ILE A 323 14.71 18.61 1.92
C ILE A 323 15.68 17.58 2.53
N ALA A 324 16.43 17.97 3.57
CA ALA A 324 17.32 17.05 4.28
C ALA A 324 16.54 15.88 4.92
N LYS A 325 15.40 16.16 5.57
CA LYS A 325 14.50 15.14 6.13
C LYS A 325 14.03 14.13 5.07
N HIS A 326 13.76 14.60 3.85
CA HIS A 326 13.27 13.76 2.76
C HIS A 326 14.37 13.00 2.02
N GLN A 327 15.64 13.37 2.19
CA GLN A 327 16.76 12.84 1.43
C GLN A 327 16.98 11.33 1.65
N PHE A 328 16.82 10.85 2.89
CA PHE A 328 17.01 9.45 3.23
C PHE A 328 15.69 8.76 3.56
N GLN A 329 15.26 7.87 2.68
CA GLN A 329 14.08 7.04 2.86
C GLN A 329 14.44 5.60 2.49
N PRO A 330 14.53 4.67 3.46
CA PRO A 330 14.98 3.32 3.19
C PRO A 330 14.06 2.62 2.19
N ASN A 331 14.65 1.92 1.22
CA ASN A 331 13.95 1.17 0.17
C ASN A 331 12.97 1.99 -0.69
N LYS A 332 13.14 3.32 -0.74
CA LYS A 332 12.34 4.22 -1.57
C LYS A 332 13.24 5.08 -2.45
N LYS A 333 12.92 5.13 -3.74
CA LYS A 333 13.58 6.00 -4.70
C LYS A 333 12.73 7.25 -4.90
N ILE A 334 13.28 8.43 -4.62
CA ILE A 334 12.63 9.69 -4.98
C ILE A 334 12.66 9.83 -6.51
N ILE A 335 11.49 10.01 -7.11
CA ILE A 335 11.28 10.17 -8.54
C ILE A 335 11.22 11.66 -8.91
N ARG A 336 10.45 12.43 -8.13
CA ARG A 336 10.22 13.85 -8.38
C ARG A 336 9.98 14.57 -7.05
N GLN A 337 10.37 15.84 -6.99
CA GLN A 337 10.04 16.73 -5.88
C GLN A 337 9.44 18.01 -6.43
N ARG A 338 8.47 18.54 -5.70
CA ARG A 338 7.88 19.86 -5.94
C ARG A 338 7.91 20.64 -4.65
N GLN A 339 8.43 21.85 -4.72
CA GLN A 339 8.37 22.79 -3.61
C GLN A 339 7.60 24.02 -4.03
N SER A 340 6.77 24.53 -3.13
CA SER A 340 6.01 25.75 -3.38
C SER A 340 5.94 26.63 -2.15
N VAL A 341 5.90 27.93 -2.39
CA VAL A 341 5.64 28.95 -1.38
C VAL A 341 4.35 29.65 -1.76
N ASN A 342 3.39 29.66 -0.83
CA ASN A 342 2.11 30.33 -0.99
C ASN A 342 2.00 31.49 -0.02
N LEU A 343 1.55 32.64 -0.52
CA LEU A 343 1.10 33.76 0.29
C LEU A 343 -0.36 33.55 0.70
N VAL A 344 -0.63 33.61 2.00
CA VAL A 344 -1.99 33.55 2.56
C VAL A 344 -2.28 34.91 3.22
N PRO A 345 -3.24 35.69 2.70
CA PRO A 345 -3.65 36.93 3.34
C PRO A 345 -4.38 36.63 4.65
N ILE A 346 -4.15 37.46 5.67
CA ILE A 346 -4.77 37.33 7.00
C ILE A 346 -5.16 38.73 7.46
N SER A 347 -6.42 38.92 7.85
CA SER A 347 -6.92 40.15 8.45
C SER A 347 -7.37 39.87 9.87
N GLN A 348 -6.74 40.51 10.85
CA GLN A 348 -7.21 40.49 12.23
C GLN A 348 -8.29 41.56 12.39
N VAL A 349 -9.52 41.14 12.66
CA VAL A 349 -10.65 42.03 12.87
C VAL A 349 -10.83 42.23 14.37
N ARG A 350 -10.66 43.47 14.83
CA ARG A 350 -10.84 43.87 16.23
C ARG A 350 -12.20 44.51 16.38
N CYS A 351 -13.03 43.94 17.24
CA CYS A 351 -14.40 44.40 17.47
C CYS A 351 -14.65 44.68 18.94
N MET A 352 -15.76 45.36 19.19
CA MET A 352 -16.31 45.55 20.53
C MET A 352 -17.73 45.03 20.59
N TYR A 353 -18.03 44.20 21.60
CA TYR A 353 -19.36 43.67 21.84
C TYR A 353 -19.71 43.82 23.33
N LYS A 354 -20.82 44.50 23.63
CA LYS A 354 -21.26 44.79 25.02
C LYS A 354 -20.14 45.36 25.91
N GLY A 355 -19.26 46.19 25.35
CA GLY A 355 -18.13 46.80 26.05
C GLY A 355 -16.89 45.92 26.20
N ALA A 356 -16.93 44.64 25.78
CA ALA A 356 -15.77 43.76 25.79
C ALA A 356 -15.04 43.76 24.43
N PRO A 357 -13.70 43.86 24.40
CA PRO A 357 -12.93 43.70 23.18
C PRO A 357 -12.91 42.23 22.76
N ILE A 358 -13.24 41.96 21.51
CA ILE A 358 -13.17 40.64 20.89
C ILE A 358 -12.40 40.74 19.58
N HIS A 359 -11.77 39.64 19.17
CA HIS A 359 -11.13 39.60 17.87
C HIS A 359 -11.38 38.26 17.18
N TYR A 360 -11.29 38.30 15.86
CA TYR A 360 -11.29 37.12 15.01
C TYR A 360 -10.39 37.36 13.81
N PHE A 361 -10.08 36.29 13.09
CA PHE A 361 -9.24 36.33 11.91
C PHE A 361 -10.05 35.94 10.69
N VAL A 362 -9.88 36.68 9.61
CA VAL A 362 -10.30 36.29 8.27
C VAL A 362 -9.04 35.96 7.47
N TYR A 363 -8.99 34.80 6.83
CA TYR A 363 -7.78 34.31 6.19
C TYR A 363 -8.04 33.59 4.87
N GLY A 364 -7.03 33.61 4.01
CA GLY A 364 -7.11 33.06 2.66
C GLY A 364 -7.92 33.93 1.70
N PHE A 365 -7.72 33.70 0.39
CA PHE A 365 -8.52 34.34 -0.66
C PHE A 365 -9.97 33.82 -0.71
N ASP A 366 -10.29 32.81 0.09
CA ASP A 366 -11.61 32.27 0.32
C ASP A 366 -12.30 32.82 1.57
N ASN A 367 -11.72 33.85 2.23
CA ASN A 367 -12.29 34.55 3.39
C ASN A 367 -12.76 33.61 4.51
N LYS A 368 -12.00 32.57 4.81
CA LYS A 368 -12.29 31.67 5.94
C LYS A 368 -12.13 32.40 7.25
N VAL A 369 -12.87 31.98 8.28
CA VAL A 369 -12.88 32.65 9.58
C VAL A 369 -12.32 31.74 10.67
N TYR A 370 -11.57 32.34 11.59
CA TYR A 370 -11.14 31.74 12.84
C TYR A 370 -11.48 32.68 14.00
N ALA A 371 -12.44 32.31 14.84
CA ALA A 371 -12.98 33.13 15.91
C ALA A 371 -12.97 32.37 17.26
N PRO A 372 -11.78 32.19 17.88
CA PRO A 372 -11.66 31.41 19.11
C PRO A 372 -12.34 32.08 20.31
N ASP A 373 -12.46 33.41 20.32
CA ASP A 373 -13.00 34.18 21.45
C ASP A 373 -14.45 34.65 21.19
N TYR A 374 -15.20 33.92 20.38
CA TYR A 374 -16.56 34.33 20.03
C TYR A 374 -17.50 34.25 21.25
N PRO A 375 -18.22 35.32 21.64
CA PRO A 375 -18.94 35.36 22.93
C PRO A 375 -20.12 34.40 23.08
N ALA A 376 -20.70 33.91 21.98
CA ALA A 376 -21.87 33.02 22.00
C ALA A 376 -21.53 31.63 21.44
N GLN A 377 -20.40 31.09 21.87
CA GLN A 377 -20.07 29.68 21.67
C GLN A 377 -20.92 28.84 22.63
N CYS A 378 -21.77 27.95 22.10
CA CYS A 378 -22.42 26.95 22.94
C CYS A 378 -21.43 25.81 23.24
N CYS A 379 -21.41 25.36 24.49
CA CYS A 379 -20.60 24.22 24.95
C CYS A 379 -21.27 22.88 24.58
N CYS A 380 -21.57 22.65 23.30
CA CYS A 380 -22.01 21.34 22.85
C CYS A 380 -20.77 20.45 22.69
N THR A 381 -20.33 19.82 23.77
CA THR A 381 -19.47 18.63 23.69
C THR A 381 -20.24 17.55 22.93
N ILE A 382 -19.82 17.27 21.70
CA ILE A 382 -20.16 16.01 21.05
C ILE A 382 -19.42 14.93 21.85
N LEU A 383 -20.19 14.14 22.60
CA LEU A 383 -19.74 12.95 23.32
C LEU A 383 -19.36 11.84 22.34
#